data_AF-A0A5R8N219-F1
#
_entry.id   AF-A0A5R8N219-F1
#
_cell.length_a   1.000
_cell.length_b   1.000
_cell.length_c   1.000
_cell.angle_alpha   90.00
_cell.angle_beta   90.00
_cell.angle_gamma   90.00
#
_symmetry.space_group_name_H-M   'P 1'
#
loop_
_entity.id
_entity.type
_entity.pdbx_description
1 polymer ?
#
loop_
_entity_poly.entity_id
_entity_poly.type
_entity_poly.pdbx_seq_one_letter_code
_entity_poly.pdbx_strand_id
1 'polypeptide(L)'
;MPILFRKWLRHLERLRVWIRSGLGHERVSAITARELAAWRDHLAAAGWQRKDGSAAAMAPATVNNHLAHASALFSWISAHAPAALLPGGDPSKRVEPLRLPAPEVRALNAGQVRTVARHRAAPRRDRRTGPGPAAAARARTAAPGEEG
;
A
#
# COMPACT_ATOMS: atom_id res chain seq x y z
N MET A 1 -6.56 -12.26 5.50
CA MET A 1 -5.26 -11.58 5.28
C MET A 1 -5.32 -10.16 5.85
N PRO A 2 -4.63 -9.85 6.96
CA PRO A 2 -4.75 -8.57 7.66
C PRO A 2 -4.24 -7.39 6.82
N ILE A 3 -4.85 -6.22 7.01
CA ILE A 3 -4.62 -4.98 6.24
C ILE A 3 -3.15 -4.52 6.27
N LEU A 4 -2.47 -4.73 7.40
CA LEU A 4 -1.05 -4.40 7.58
C LEU A 4 -0.14 -5.13 6.58
N PHE A 5 -0.45 -6.40 6.29
CA PHE A 5 0.33 -7.24 5.38
C PHE A 5 0.29 -6.70 3.94
N ARG A 6 -0.87 -6.18 3.52
CA ARG A 6 -1.05 -5.60 2.17
C ARG A 6 -0.25 -4.31 1.97
N LYS A 7 -0.13 -3.49 3.01
CA LYS A 7 0.66 -2.25 2.96
C LYS A 7 2.15 -2.59 2.82
N TRP A 8 2.65 -3.48 3.68
CA TRP A 8 4.03 -3.96 3.63
C TRP A 8 4.39 -4.59 2.28
N LEU A 9 3.53 -5.49 1.76
CA LEU A 9 3.77 -6.13 0.47
C LEU A 9 3.92 -5.10 -0.65
N ARG A 10 3.04 -4.09 -0.70
CA ARG A 10 3.10 -3.06 -1.75
C ARG A 10 4.44 -2.33 -1.78
N HIS A 11 4.99 -2.02 -0.60
CA HIS A 11 6.22 -1.24 -0.51
C HIS A 11 7.43 -2.07 -0.95
N LEU A 12 7.51 -3.34 -0.53
CA LEU A 12 8.60 -4.24 -0.87
C LEU A 12 8.50 -4.82 -2.28
N GLU A 13 7.28 -5.02 -2.81
CA GLU A 13 7.09 -5.53 -4.17
C GLU A 13 7.66 -4.56 -5.21
N ARG A 14 7.55 -3.26 -4.99
CA ARG A 14 8.15 -2.25 -5.87
C ARG A 14 9.67 -2.28 -5.86
N LEU A 15 10.30 -2.61 -4.73
CA LEU A 15 11.74 -2.86 -4.67
C LEU A 15 12.09 -4.14 -5.44
N ARG A 16 11.38 -5.24 -5.18
CA ARG A 16 11.59 -6.52 -5.85
C ARG A 16 11.50 -6.39 -7.38
N VAL A 17 10.44 -5.79 -7.88
CA VAL A 17 10.23 -5.57 -9.32
C VAL A 17 11.40 -4.80 -9.91
N TRP A 18 11.82 -3.71 -9.26
CA TRP A 18 12.93 -2.89 -9.74
C TRP A 18 14.27 -3.62 -9.78
N ILE A 19 14.60 -4.40 -8.73
CA ILE A 19 15.84 -5.20 -8.72
C ILE A 19 15.80 -6.25 -9.84
N ARG A 20 14.68 -6.96 -9.98
CA ARG A 20 14.57 -8.00 -11.02
C ARG A 20 14.66 -7.43 -12.44
N SER A 21 13.94 -6.35 -12.73
CA SER A 21 13.92 -5.77 -14.08
C SER A 21 15.12 -4.89 -14.39
N GLY A 22 15.71 -4.24 -13.38
CA GLY A 22 16.79 -3.26 -13.55
C GLY A 22 18.19 -3.84 -13.34
N LEU A 23 18.36 -4.74 -12.36
CA LEU A 23 19.66 -5.29 -11.97
C LEU A 23 19.82 -6.77 -12.35
N GLY A 24 18.74 -7.44 -12.75
CA GLY A 24 18.78 -8.82 -13.26
C GLY A 24 18.97 -9.89 -12.18
N HIS A 25 18.77 -9.56 -10.90
CA HIS A 25 18.79 -10.55 -9.81
C HIS A 25 17.65 -10.35 -8.81
N GLU A 26 17.40 -11.35 -7.97
CA GLU A 26 16.49 -11.23 -6.80
C GLU A 26 17.24 -11.38 -5.46
N ARG A 27 18.58 -11.45 -5.50
CA ARG A 27 19.41 -11.66 -4.30
C ARG A 27 19.44 -10.41 -3.41
N VAL A 28 18.87 -10.52 -2.21
CA VAL A 28 18.86 -9.45 -1.20
C VAL A 28 20.27 -9.14 -0.68
N SER A 29 21.13 -10.16 -0.56
CA SER A 29 22.53 -10.02 -0.14
C SER A 29 23.40 -9.24 -1.13
N ALA A 30 22.97 -9.11 -2.38
CA ALA A 30 23.66 -8.34 -3.39
C ALA A 30 23.27 -6.85 -3.39
N ILE A 31 22.20 -6.48 -2.67
CA ILE A 31 21.71 -5.10 -2.65
C ILE A 31 22.68 -4.22 -1.88
N THR A 32 23.24 -3.24 -2.58
CA THR A 32 24.15 -2.24 -2.06
C THR A 32 23.41 -0.95 -1.69
N ALA A 33 24.06 -0.09 -0.90
CA ALA A 33 23.55 1.26 -0.62
C ALA A 33 23.35 2.08 -1.91
N ARG A 34 24.24 1.91 -2.90
CA ARG A 34 24.15 2.58 -4.19
C ARG A 34 22.89 2.18 -4.94
N GLU A 35 22.53 0.90 -4.94
CA GLU A 35 21.32 0.41 -5.61
C GLU A 35 20.06 0.88 -4.88
N LEU A 36 20.06 0.89 -3.55
CA LEU A 36 18.94 1.46 -2.80
C LEU A 36 18.75 2.96 -3.06
N ALA A 37 19.84 3.72 -3.18
CA ALA A 37 19.79 5.13 -3.57
C ALA A 37 19.26 5.30 -5.01
N ALA A 38 19.75 4.49 -5.96
CA ALA A 38 19.25 4.50 -7.33
C ALA A 38 17.76 4.14 -7.43
N TRP A 39 17.31 3.18 -6.60
CA TRP A 39 15.90 2.85 -6.50
C TRP A 39 15.06 4.00 -5.93
N ARG A 40 15.53 4.66 -4.86
CA ARG A 40 14.90 5.87 -4.30
C ARG A 40 14.73 6.95 -5.38
N ASP A 41 15.78 7.20 -6.14
CA ASP A 41 15.79 8.23 -7.18
C ASP A 41 14.88 7.84 -8.37
N HIS A 42 14.86 6.56 -8.73
CA HIS A 42 13.90 6.02 -9.70
C HIS A 42 12.45 6.21 -9.25
N LEU A 43 12.12 5.92 -7.99
CA LEU A 43 10.78 6.15 -7.45
C LEU A 43 10.41 7.64 -7.47
N ALA A 44 11.36 8.52 -7.15
CA ALA A 44 11.14 9.97 -7.21
C ALA A 44 10.84 10.43 -8.64
N ALA A 45 11.56 9.92 -9.63
CA ALA A 45 11.42 10.33 -11.03
C ALA A 45 10.22 9.68 -11.76
N ALA A 46 9.97 8.39 -11.54
CA ALA A 46 9.10 7.58 -12.41
C ALA A 46 7.99 6.84 -11.66
N GLY A 47 7.83 7.07 -10.35
CA GLY A 47 7.29 6.07 -9.44
C GLY A 47 5.90 5.49 -9.74
N TRP A 48 5.02 6.12 -10.53
CA TRP A 48 3.70 5.56 -10.84
C TRP A 48 3.35 5.70 -12.33
N GLN A 49 2.80 4.64 -12.90
CA GLN A 49 2.17 4.67 -14.22
C GLN A 49 0.77 5.26 -14.07
N ARG A 50 0.49 6.34 -14.79
CA ARG A 50 -0.86 6.90 -14.92
C ARG A 50 -1.72 5.98 -15.77
N LYS A 51 -3.04 6.20 -15.73
CA LYS A 51 -4.01 5.42 -16.54
C LYS A 51 -3.77 5.54 -18.05
N ASP A 52 -3.12 6.61 -18.47
CA ASP A 52 -2.73 6.89 -19.86
C ASP A 52 -1.37 6.27 -20.25
N GLY A 53 -0.73 5.51 -19.35
CA GLY A 53 0.58 4.89 -19.60
C GLY A 53 1.77 5.83 -19.44
N SER A 54 1.57 7.08 -19.01
CA SER A 54 2.68 8.01 -18.71
C SER A 54 3.22 7.80 -17.30
N ALA A 55 4.54 7.98 -17.13
CA ALA A 55 5.17 7.93 -15.82
C ALA A 55 4.94 9.26 -15.06
N ALA A 56 4.61 9.15 -13.77
CA ALA A 56 4.49 10.28 -12.86
C ALA A 56 5.44 10.13 -11.68
N ALA A 57 6.11 11.23 -11.35
CA ALA A 57 6.96 11.37 -10.18
C ALA A 57 6.17 11.06 -8.90
N MET A 58 6.80 10.35 -7.97
CA MET A 58 6.21 10.06 -6.67
C MET A 58 6.58 11.13 -5.65
N ALA A 59 5.62 11.56 -4.83
CA ALA A 59 5.89 12.55 -3.79
C ALA A 59 6.99 12.07 -2.82
N PRO A 60 7.91 12.96 -2.38
CA PRO A 60 9.03 12.60 -1.50
C PRO A 60 8.62 11.84 -0.23
N ALA A 61 7.51 12.21 0.39
CA ALA A 61 6.98 11.52 1.58
C ALA A 61 6.64 10.04 1.29
N THR A 62 6.09 9.75 0.11
CA THR A 62 5.75 8.39 -0.30
C THR A 62 7.02 7.59 -0.61
N VAL A 63 7.99 8.20 -1.28
CA VAL A 63 9.31 7.57 -1.54
C VAL A 63 10.02 7.24 -0.22
N ASN A 64 10.02 8.17 0.74
CA ASN A 64 10.62 7.93 2.05
C ASN A 64 9.91 6.82 2.82
N ASN A 65 8.59 6.68 2.68
CA ASN A 65 7.86 5.56 3.25
C ASN A 65 8.25 4.22 2.60
N HIS A 66 8.51 4.19 1.28
CA HIS A 66 9.09 3.01 0.62
C HIS A 66 10.47 2.66 1.18
N LEU A 67 11.35 3.66 1.32
CA LEU A 67 12.69 3.47 1.89
C LEU A 67 12.64 3.01 3.35
N ALA A 68 11.73 3.53 4.16
CA ALA A 68 11.54 3.12 5.55
C ALA A 68 11.13 1.65 5.67
N HIS A 69 10.22 1.18 4.80
CA HIS A 69 9.86 -0.24 4.76
C HIS A 69 11.00 -1.15 4.30
N ALA A 70 11.82 -0.70 3.35
CA ALA A 70 13.04 -1.41 2.98
C ALA A 70 14.05 -1.45 4.14
N SER A 71 14.24 -0.34 4.86
CA SER A 71 15.12 -0.29 6.04
C SER A 71 14.64 -1.22 7.15
N ALA A 72 13.33 -1.27 7.41
CA ALA A 72 12.75 -2.19 8.38
C ALA A 72 13.00 -3.66 8.02
N LEU A 73 12.95 -4.00 6.72
CA LEU A 73 13.31 -5.34 6.24
C LEU A 73 14.79 -5.65 6.51
N PHE A 74 15.71 -4.78 6.09
CA PHE A 74 17.15 -5.03 6.30
C PHE A 74 17.52 -5.06 7.78
N SER A 75 16.93 -4.20 8.60
CA SER A 75 17.13 -4.24 10.05
C SER A 75 16.59 -5.54 10.67
N TRP A 76 15.46 -6.07 10.20
CA TRP A 76 14.97 -7.39 10.63
C TRP A 76 15.92 -8.51 10.20
N ILE A 77 16.42 -8.47 8.96
CA ILE A 77 17.41 -9.44 8.45
C ILE A 77 18.68 -9.40 9.29
N SER A 78 19.24 -8.21 9.54
CA SER A 78 20.45 -8.06 10.37
C SER A 78 20.28 -8.59 11.79
N ALA A 79 19.06 -8.53 12.34
CA ALA A 79 18.77 -9.01 13.69
C ALA A 79 18.53 -10.53 13.78
N HIS A 80 18.06 -11.18 12.71
CA HIS A 80 17.56 -12.57 12.77
C HIS A 80 18.24 -13.54 11.80
N ALA A 81 19.00 -13.04 10.82
CA ALA A 81 19.65 -13.86 9.81
C ALA A 81 21.17 -14.01 10.08
N PRO A 82 21.82 -15.04 9.51
CA PRO A 82 23.27 -15.18 9.60
C PRO A 82 24.00 -13.94 9.10
N ALA A 83 25.07 -13.53 9.80
CA ALA A 83 25.85 -12.34 9.44
C ALA A 83 26.38 -12.36 8.00
N ALA A 84 26.59 -13.55 7.43
CA ALA A 84 27.00 -13.74 6.03
C ALA A 84 25.98 -13.27 5.00
N LEU A 85 24.70 -13.08 5.37
CA LEU A 85 23.66 -12.63 4.43
C LEU A 85 23.78 -11.14 4.10
N LEU A 86 24.32 -10.33 5.02
CA LEU A 86 24.60 -8.91 4.83
C LEU A 86 26.04 -8.60 5.29
N PRO A 87 27.07 -9.04 4.54
CA PRO A 87 28.48 -8.91 4.96
C PRO A 87 28.89 -7.45 5.20
N GLY A 88 28.29 -6.52 4.45
CA GLY A 88 28.52 -5.07 4.58
C GLY A 88 27.61 -4.36 5.59
N GLY A 89 26.77 -5.09 6.32
CA GLY A 89 25.73 -4.55 7.19
C GLY A 89 24.47 -4.13 6.42
N ASP A 90 23.55 -3.46 7.12
CA ASP A 90 22.30 -2.93 6.54
C ASP A 90 22.62 -1.81 5.52
N PRO A 91 22.38 -2.02 4.21
CA PRO A 91 22.71 -1.05 3.17
C PRO A 91 21.83 0.20 3.24
N SER A 92 20.65 0.13 3.87
CA SER A 92 19.74 1.28 3.99
C SER A 92 20.26 2.36 4.92
N LYS A 93 21.15 2.04 5.86
CA LYS A 93 21.73 3.02 6.81
C LYS A 93 22.63 4.06 6.16
N ARG A 94 23.03 3.82 4.90
CA ARG A 94 23.87 4.73 4.11
C ARG A 94 23.07 5.50 3.06
N VAL A 95 21.74 5.37 3.06
CA VAL A 95 20.84 6.02 2.09
C VAL A 95 20.03 7.09 2.79
N GLU A 96 20.33 8.33 2.45
CA GLU A 96 19.62 9.49 3.01
C GLU A 96 18.18 9.54 2.46
N PRO A 97 17.17 9.84 3.29
CA PRO A 97 15.81 10.14 2.80
C PRO A 97 15.78 11.38 1.91
N LEU A 98 14.75 11.48 1.05
CA LEU A 98 14.51 12.71 0.29
C LEU A 98 14.02 13.81 1.22
N ARG A 99 14.43 15.07 0.95
CA ARG A 99 13.92 16.21 1.70
C ARG A 99 12.43 16.39 1.46
N LEU A 100 11.70 16.65 2.54
CA LEU A 100 10.27 16.91 2.49
C LEU A 100 10.05 18.42 2.32
N PRO A 101 9.08 18.84 1.49
CA PRO A 101 8.62 20.22 1.51
C PRO A 101 8.00 20.55 2.87
N ALA A 102 7.96 21.84 3.22
CA ALA A 102 7.31 22.28 4.45
C ALA A 102 5.84 21.80 4.47
N PRO A 103 5.34 21.30 5.61
CA PRO A 103 3.97 20.83 5.70
C PRO A 103 2.99 21.99 5.52
N GLU A 104 2.12 21.89 4.51
CA GLU A 104 0.98 22.80 4.37
C GLU A 104 -0.16 22.34 5.28
N VAL A 105 -0.36 23.02 6.40
CA VAL A 105 -1.51 22.79 7.27
C VAL A 105 -2.74 23.42 6.62
N ARG A 106 -3.70 22.58 6.20
CA ARG A 106 -5.02 23.04 5.71
C ARG A 106 -6.06 22.81 6.79
N ALA A 107 -6.44 23.87 7.48
CA ALA A 107 -7.53 23.83 8.45
C ALA A 107 -8.86 23.53 7.75
N LEU A 108 -9.68 22.69 8.37
CA LEU A 108 -11.04 22.46 7.89
C LEU A 108 -11.90 23.69 8.20
N ASN A 109 -12.65 24.16 7.20
CA ASN A 109 -13.65 25.21 7.44
C ASN A 109 -14.87 24.64 8.17
N ALA A 110 -15.69 25.53 8.75
CA ALA A 110 -16.87 25.13 9.54
C ALA A 110 -17.85 24.22 8.76
N GLY A 111 -17.99 24.40 7.44
CA GLY A 111 -18.78 23.52 6.59
C GLY A 111 -18.21 22.11 6.49
N GLN A 112 -16.90 21.99 6.30
CA GLN A 112 -16.19 20.70 6.28
C GLN A 112 -16.26 19.98 7.63
N VAL A 113 -16.17 20.72 8.74
CA VAL A 113 -16.32 20.17 10.09
C VAL A 113 -17.73 19.59 10.28
N ARG A 114 -18.78 20.29 9.84
CA ARG A 114 -20.17 19.78 9.89
C ARG A 114 -20.33 18.51 9.05
N THR A 115 -19.73 18.45 7.86
CA THR A 115 -19.77 17.26 7.00
C THR A 115 -19.10 16.05 7.65
N VAL A 116 -17.92 16.23 8.25
CA VAL A 116 -17.21 15.16 8.98
C VAL A 116 -18.01 14.70 10.19
N ALA A 117 -18.59 15.63 10.96
CA ALA A 117 -19.44 15.31 12.10
C ALA A 117 -20.66 14.48 11.68
N ARG A 118 -21.30 14.85 10.56
CA ARG A 118 -22.45 14.10 10.02
C ARG A 118 -22.07 12.69 9.57
N HIS A 119 -20.92 12.52 8.91
CA HIS A 119 -20.41 11.20 8.54
C HIS A 119 -20.10 10.30 9.74
N ARG A 120 -19.67 10.89 10.86
CA ARG A 120 -19.40 10.16 12.10
C ARG A 120 -20.69 9.76 12.84
N ALA A 121 -21.73 10.59 12.75
CA ALA A 121 -23.02 10.35 13.39
C ALA A 121 -23.95 9.43 12.57
N ALA A 122 -23.67 9.21 11.29
CA ALA A 122 -24.46 8.29 10.47
C ALA A 122 -24.30 6.85 10.99
N PRO A 123 -25.41 6.11 11.24
CA PRO A 123 -25.32 4.72 11.63
C PRO A 123 -24.58 3.95 10.54
N ARG A 124 -23.59 3.13 10.93
CA ARG A 124 -22.97 2.17 10.03
C ARG A 124 -24.11 1.35 9.44
N ARG A 125 -24.38 1.50 8.14
CA ARG A 125 -25.32 0.63 7.43
C ARG A 125 -24.82 -0.79 7.61
N ASP A 126 -25.41 -1.50 8.57
CA ASP A 126 -25.20 -2.92 8.74
C ASP A 126 -25.74 -3.59 7.48
N ARG A 127 -24.83 -4.14 6.69
CA ARG A 127 -25.16 -4.85 5.45
C ARG A 127 -25.36 -6.32 5.79
N ARG A 128 -26.32 -6.59 6.68
CA ARG A 128 -26.92 -7.89 7.02
C ARG A 128 -28.34 -7.55 7.48
N THR A 129 -29.44 -8.04 6.92
CA THR A 129 -29.76 -9.27 6.20
C THR A 129 -31.03 -8.97 5.40
N GLY A 130 -30.91 -8.83 4.08
CA GLY A 130 -32.07 -9.01 3.21
C GLY A 130 -32.26 -10.51 2.96
N PRO A 131 -33.49 -11.04 2.87
CA PRO A 131 -33.70 -12.44 2.52
C PRO A 131 -33.09 -12.68 1.13
N GLY A 132 -32.24 -13.71 1.03
CA GLY A 132 -31.56 -14.05 -0.22
C GLY A 132 -32.56 -14.35 -1.34
N PRO A 133 -32.14 -14.24 -2.62
CA PRO A 133 -33.00 -14.38 -3.79
C PRO A 133 -33.75 -15.73 -3.90
N ALA A 134 -33.40 -16.73 -3.08
CA ALA A 134 -34.12 -18.00 -2.98
C ALA A 134 -35.48 -17.90 -2.26
N ALA A 135 -35.69 -16.93 -1.35
CA ALA A 135 -36.96 -16.79 -0.62
C ALA A 135 -38.05 -16.12 -1.48
N ALA A 136 -37.69 -15.24 -2.41
CA ALA A 136 -38.63 -14.59 -3.33
C ALA A 136 -39.13 -15.52 -4.46
N ALA A 137 -38.48 -16.67 -4.67
CA ALA A 137 -38.88 -17.65 -5.68
C ALA A 137 -39.95 -18.63 -5.16
N ARG A 138 -39.99 -18.91 -3.85
CA ARG A 138 -40.96 -19.85 -3.25
C ARG A 138 -42.33 -19.23 -2.94
N ALA A 139 -42.41 -17.91 -2.82
CA ALA A 139 -43.67 -17.21 -2.57
C ALA A 139 -44.55 -17.06 -3.83
N ARG A 140 -44.06 -17.44 -5.02
CA ARG A 140 -44.82 -17.38 -6.29
C ARG A 140 -45.37 -18.72 -6.76
N THR A 141 -45.10 -19.80 -6.06
CA THR A 141 -45.52 -21.17 -6.46
C THR A 141 -46.57 -21.79 -5.55
N ALA A 142 -47.11 -21.04 -4.58
CA ALA A 142 -48.16 -21.50 -3.68
C ALA A 142 -49.37 -20.56 -3.75
N ALA A 143 -50.21 -20.77 -4.77
CA ALA A 143 -51.62 -20.42 -4.73
C ALA A 143 -52.39 -21.61 -5.35
N PRO A 144 -53.27 -22.28 -4.59
CA PRO A 144 -54.00 -23.45 -5.05
C PRO A 144 -55.19 -23.06 -5.93
N GLY A 145 -55.46 -23.88 -6.94
CA GLY A 145 -56.74 -23.86 -7.62
C GLY A 145 -57.82 -24.47 -6.73
N GLU A 146 -58.96 -23.81 -6.68
CA GLU A 146 -60.28 -24.42 -6.58
C GLU A 146 -61.25 -23.51 -7.33
N GLU A 147 -61.96 -24.08 -8.32
CA GLU A 147 -63.37 -23.80 -8.63
C GLU A 147 -63.77 -24.56 -9.92
N GLY A 148 -64.85 -25.34 -9.82
CA GLY A 148 -65.74 -25.68 -10.94
C GLY A 148 -65.58 -27.05 -11.57
#